data_AF-A0A844TY69-F1
#
_entry.id   AF-A0A844TY69-F1
#
_cell.length_a   1.000
_cell.length_b   1.000
_cell.length_c   1.000
_cell.angle_alpha   90.00
_cell.angle_beta   90.00
_cell.angle_gamma   90.00
#
_symmetry.space_group_name_H-M   'P 1'
#
loop_
_entity.id
_entity.type
_entity.pdbx_description
1 polymer ?
#
loop_
_entity_poly.entity_id
_entity_poly.type
_entity_poly.pdbx_seq_one_letter_code
_entity_poly.pdbx_strand_id
1 'polypeptide(L)'
;MYKEKLTRTYTLLENSLKDVFIVQHLNKFKIVYVFEINNEVLIYEGNEPITESDFLKNLPEDIRAYYMNVHNGWYESLSGGLGFLPLDKIEFLDESEWGILEEIKTLDIDLSKTYYLFHNAGAGYLCVDIEKSVDEAKYLIWWTNKEPKYDIDFWSFLDAWIEIGLTN
;
A
#
# COMPACT_ATOMS: atom_id res chain seq x y z
N MET A 1 10.16 -11.62 -9.25
CA MET A 1 9.40 -11.83 -8.01
C MET A 1 8.08 -11.07 -8.02
N TYR A 2 8.05 -9.73 -8.05
CA TYR A 2 6.78 -8.98 -7.97
C TYR A 2 5.90 -9.04 -9.23
N LYS A 3 6.48 -9.24 -10.43
CA LYS A 3 5.71 -9.34 -11.68
C LYS A 3 4.59 -10.39 -11.63
N GLU A 4 4.83 -11.53 -10.99
CA GLU A 4 3.83 -12.60 -10.85
C GLU A 4 2.75 -12.23 -9.81
N LYS A 5 3.13 -11.48 -8.76
CA LYS A 5 2.23 -11.00 -7.70
C LYS A 5 1.37 -9.81 -8.12
N LEU A 6 1.87 -8.99 -9.04
CA LEU A 6 1.27 -7.72 -9.48
C LEU A 6 1.04 -7.73 -11.00
N THR A 7 0.39 -8.77 -11.51
CA THR A 7 0.27 -8.99 -12.97
C THR A 7 -0.57 -7.91 -13.64
N ARG A 8 -1.65 -7.43 -13.00
CA ARG A 8 -2.53 -6.39 -13.55
C ARG A 8 -1.81 -5.05 -13.59
N THR A 9 -1.17 -4.67 -12.48
CA THR A 9 -0.34 -3.47 -12.36
C THR A 9 0.78 -3.48 -13.39
N TYR A 10 1.45 -4.61 -13.55
CA TYR A 10 2.51 -4.75 -14.55
C TYR A 10 1.99 -4.60 -15.98
N THR A 11 0.81 -5.15 -16.28
CA THR A 11 0.15 -4.99 -17.59
C THR A 11 -0.20 -3.52 -17.86
N LEU A 12 -0.65 -2.78 -16.84
CA LEU A 12 -0.93 -1.35 -16.97
C LEU A 12 0.34 -0.52 -17.18
N LEU A 13 1.43 -0.87 -16.49
CA LEU A 13 2.75 -0.29 -16.73
C LEU A 13 3.20 -0.49 -18.19
N GLU A 14 3.05 -1.69 -18.74
CA GLU A 14 3.45 -1.96 -20.13
C GLU A 14 2.60 -1.20 -21.16
N ASN A 15 1.29 -1.03 -20.89
CA ASN A 15 0.35 -0.49 -21.87
C ASN A 15 0.12 1.02 -21.75
N SER A 16 0.29 1.59 -20.56
CA SER A 16 -0.22 2.94 -20.24
C SER A 16 0.84 3.88 -19.68
N LEU A 17 2.02 3.38 -19.31
CA LEU A 17 3.13 4.22 -18.88
C LEU A 17 3.65 5.02 -20.08
N LYS A 18 3.64 6.34 -19.97
CA LYS A 18 4.13 7.24 -21.02
C LYS A 18 5.56 7.65 -20.81
N ASP A 19 5.92 7.96 -19.57
CA ASP A 19 7.27 8.43 -19.26
C ASP A 19 7.64 8.13 -17.80
N VAL A 20 8.94 8.15 -17.53
CA VAL A 20 9.53 7.95 -16.20
C VAL A 20 10.63 8.97 -15.99
N PHE A 21 10.47 9.78 -14.94
CA PHE A 21 11.43 10.82 -14.57
C PHE A 21 12.12 10.46 -13.26
N ILE A 22 13.40 10.80 -13.15
CA ILE A 22 14.08 10.90 -11.86
C ILE A 22 14.06 12.37 -11.47
N VAL A 23 13.47 12.67 -10.31
CA VAL A 23 13.38 14.03 -9.79
C VAL A 23 14.07 14.12 -8.44
N GLN A 24 14.64 15.28 -8.13
CA GLN A 24 15.15 15.58 -6.81
C GLN A 24 14.24 16.63 -6.15
N HIS A 25 13.70 16.31 -4.99
CA HIS A 25 12.85 17.20 -4.21
C HIS A 25 13.27 17.17 -2.75
N LEU A 26 13.56 18.34 -2.16
CA LEU A 26 14.03 18.46 -0.77
C LEU A 26 15.22 17.52 -0.45
N ASN A 27 16.19 17.45 -1.36
CA ASN A 27 17.37 16.57 -1.29
C ASN A 27 17.10 15.06 -1.29
N LYS A 28 15.87 14.63 -1.60
CA LYS A 28 15.53 13.22 -1.83
C LYS A 28 15.26 12.96 -3.31
N PHE A 29 15.76 11.86 -3.83
CA PHE A 29 15.40 11.40 -5.16
C PHE A 29 14.06 10.68 -5.13
N LYS A 30 13.33 10.79 -6.23
CA LYS A 30 12.10 10.03 -6.49
C LYS A 30 12.08 9.63 -7.95
N ILE A 31 11.45 8.50 -8.22
CA ILE A 31 11.03 8.12 -9.56
C ILE A 31 9.57 8.54 -9.72
N VAL A 32 9.28 9.32 -10.76
CA VAL A 32 7.94 9.76 -11.11
C VAL A 32 7.50 9.00 -12.35
N TYR A 33 6.40 8.27 -12.23
CA TYR A 33 5.77 7.51 -13.29
C TYR A 33 4.59 8.31 -13.83
N VAL A 34 4.62 8.62 -15.13
CA VAL A 34 3.54 9.33 -15.81
C VAL A 34 2.75 8.34 -16.63
N PHE A 35 1.51 8.11 -16.23
CA PHE A 35 0.54 7.30 -16.95
C PHE A 35 -0.41 8.20 -17.73
N GLU A 36 -0.84 7.73 -18.89
CA GLU A 36 -1.95 8.35 -19.61
C GLU A 36 -2.98 7.27 -19.93
N ILE A 37 -4.15 7.39 -19.29
CA ILE A 37 -5.25 6.43 -19.36
C ILE A 37 -6.52 7.23 -19.63
N ASN A 38 -7.27 6.86 -20.67
CA ASN A 38 -8.52 7.54 -21.05
C ASN A 38 -8.38 9.08 -21.21
N ASN A 39 -7.22 9.55 -21.71
CA ASN A 39 -6.84 10.96 -21.83
C ASN A 39 -6.64 11.71 -20.50
N GLU A 40 -6.58 11.01 -19.38
CA GLU A 40 -6.20 11.56 -18.09
C GLU A 40 -4.75 11.22 -17.77
N VAL A 41 -4.07 12.15 -17.11
CA VAL A 41 -2.68 11.97 -16.67
C VAL A 41 -2.69 11.62 -15.19
N LEU A 42 -2.17 10.43 -14.87
CA LEU A 42 -1.98 9.96 -13.50
C LEU A 42 -0.49 9.94 -13.17
N ILE A 43 -0.15 10.41 -11.98
CA ILE A 43 1.23 10.53 -11.54
C ILE A 43 1.42 9.65 -10.31
N TYR A 44 2.35 8.70 -10.41
CA TYR A 44 2.78 7.89 -9.27
C TYR A 44 4.19 8.26 -8.86
N GLU A 45 4.45 8.29 -7.56
CA GLU A 45 5.76 8.55 -6.99
C GLU A 45 6.31 7.28 -6.34
N GLY A 46 7.51 6.87 -6.74
CA GLY A 46 8.32 5.88 -6.04
C GLY A 46 9.48 6.54 -5.33
N ASN A 47 9.53 6.49 -4.00
CA ASN A 47 10.67 7.03 -3.26
C ASN A 47 11.87 6.09 -3.30
N GLU A 48 13.05 6.61 -2.94
CA GLU A 48 14.26 5.80 -2.77
C GLU A 48 14.02 4.60 -1.83
N PRO A 49 14.52 3.40 -2.16
CA PRO A 49 14.49 2.26 -1.25
C PRO A 49 15.10 2.59 0.11
N ILE A 50 14.60 1.95 1.16
CA ILE A 50 15.04 2.18 2.54
C ILE A 50 15.57 0.90 3.17
N THR A 51 16.80 0.97 3.69
CA THR A 51 17.45 -0.15 4.39
C THR A 51 17.64 0.14 5.89
N GLU A 52 17.47 1.39 6.32
CA GLU A 52 17.68 1.85 7.69
C GLU A 52 16.36 2.36 8.28
N SER A 53 15.56 1.45 8.82
CA SER A 53 14.36 1.77 9.61
C SER A 53 14.02 0.60 10.54
N ASP A 54 13.70 0.90 11.79
CA ASP A 54 13.25 -0.13 12.74
C ASP A 54 11.90 -0.75 12.32
N PHE A 55 11.06 0.01 11.63
CA PHE A 55 9.76 -0.49 11.15
C PHE A 55 9.91 -1.63 10.15
N LEU A 56 11.03 -1.72 9.43
CA LEU A 56 11.29 -2.84 8.52
C LEU A 56 11.22 -4.20 9.22
N LYS A 57 11.51 -4.25 10.53
CA LYS A 57 11.43 -5.48 11.33
C LYS A 57 10.00 -5.97 11.52
N ASN A 58 9.01 -5.10 11.39
CA ASN A 58 7.59 -5.42 11.50
C ASN A 58 7.00 -5.94 10.17
N LEU A 59 7.72 -5.79 9.06
CA LEU A 59 7.23 -6.18 7.74
C LEU A 59 7.50 -7.66 7.43
N PRO A 60 6.50 -8.39 6.90
CA PRO A 60 6.70 -9.71 6.30
C PRO A 60 7.81 -9.68 5.25
N GLU A 61 8.53 -10.80 5.07
CA GLU A 61 9.79 -10.82 4.30
C GLU A 61 9.65 -10.30 2.86
N ASP A 62 8.60 -10.69 2.15
CA ASP A 62 8.41 -10.29 0.75
C ASP A 62 8.01 -8.82 0.62
N ILE A 63 7.22 -8.30 1.55
CA ILE A 63 6.90 -6.87 1.64
C ILE A 63 8.14 -6.08 2.03
N ARG A 64 8.90 -6.52 3.04
CA ARG A 64 10.16 -5.89 3.45
C ARG A 64 11.14 -5.80 2.29
N ALA A 65 11.27 -6.87 1.51
CA ALA A 65 12.12 -6.90 0.33
C ALA A 65 11.70 -5.88 -0.73
N TYR A 66 10.42 -5.50 -0.80
CA TYR A 66 9.94 -4.46 -1.72
C TYR A 66 10.47 -3.10 -1.29
N TYR A 67 10.32 -2.74 -0.02
CA TYR A 67 10.81 -1.46 0.53
C TYR A 67 12.33 -1.31 0.43
N MET A 68 13.07 -2.42 0.59
CA MET A 68 14.53 -2.40 0.55
C MET A 68 15.12 -2.37 -0.86
N ASN A 69 14.40 -2.87 -1.88
CA ASN A 69 14.99 -3.09 -3.21
C ASN A 69 14.23 -2.41 -4.36
N VAL A 70 13.00 -1.97 -4.15
CA VAL A 70 12.15 -1.40 -5.21
C VAL A 70 11.88 0.07 -4.91
N HIS A 71 11.04 0.36 -3.92
CA HIS A 71 10.71 1.72 -3.51
C HIS A 71 10.29 1.79 -2.05
N ASN A 72 10.61 2.88 -1.35
CA ASN A 72 9.95 3.23 -0.11
C ASN A 72 8.56 3.82 -0.39
N GLY A 73 7.61 2.94 -0.70
CA GLY A 73 6.28 3.31 -1.19
C GLY A 73 6.28 3.63 -2.68
N TRP A 74 5.16 3.31 -3.32
CA TRP A 74 4.85 3.64 -4.71
C TRP A 74 3.35 3.90 -4.79
N TYR A 75 2.96 5.17 -4.87
CA TYR A 75 1.59 5.62 -4.65
C TYR A 75 1.21 6.76 -5.59
N GLU A 76 -0.09 6.96 -5.79
CA GLU A 76 -0.64 8.03 -6.60
C GLU A 76 -0.46 9.38 -5.88
N SER A 77 0.11 10.37 -6.58
CA SER A 77 0.63 11.60 -5.99
C SER A 77 -0.44 12.53 -5.40
N LEU A 78 -1.66 12.57 -5.96
CA LEU A 78 -2.71 13.50 -5.54
C LEU A 78 -3.42 13.01 -4.27
N SER A 79 -3.81 11.74 -4.25
CA SER A 79 -4.49 11.09 -3.13
C SER A 79 -3.52 10.61 -2.05
N GLY A 80 -2.26 10.36 -2.41
CA GLY A 80 -1.27 9.73 -1.54
C GLY A 80 -1.49 8.23 -1.33
N GLY A 81 -2.45 7.62 -2.03
CA GLY A 81 -2.85 6.22 -1.87
C GLY A 81 -2.77 5.43 -3.16
N LEU A 82 -3.64 4.43 -3.31
CA LEU A 82 -3.74 3.58 -4.51
C LEU A 82 -2.41 2.91 -4.89
N GLY A 83 -1.56 2.67 -3.90
CA GLY A 83 -0.32 1.92 -4.01
C GLY A 83 0.33 1.74 -2.63
N PHE A 84 1.55 1.20 -2.59
CA PHE A 84 2.27 1.06 -1.33
C PHE A 84 2.56 2.42 -0.72
N LEU A 85 2.21 2.60 0.54
CA LEU A 85 2.55 3.81 1.28
C LEU A 85 4.04 3.84 1.62
N PRO A 86 4.66 5.03 1.71
CA PRO A 86 5.99 5.15 2.27
C PRO A 86 5.97 4.82 3.78
N LEU A 87 7.10 4.35 4.31
CA LEU A 87 7.20 3.92 5.72
C LEU A 87 6.80 4.99 6.74
N ASP A 88 6.97 6.27 6.42
CA ASP A 88 6.61 7.40 7.29
C ASP A 88 5.12 7.75 7.27
N LYS A 89 4.31 7.07 6.46
CA LYS A 89 2.85 7.20 6.41
C LYS A 89 2.11 5.91 6.82
N ILE A 90 2.85 4.89 7.23
CA ILE A 90 2.26 3.67 7.77
C ILE A 90 1.98 3.91 9.24
N GLU A 91 0.73 3.66 9.64
CA GLU A 91 0.26 3.82 11.01
C GLU A 91 -0.37 2.51 11.48
N PHE A 92 -0.24 2.25 12.78
CA PHE A 92 -1.03 1.21 13.43
C PHE A 92 -2.49 1.66 13.53
N LEU A 93 -3.42 0.71 13.56
CA LEU A 93 -4.84 1.04 13.61
C LEU A 93 -5.23 1.71 14.92
N ASP A 94 -4.50 1.54 16.01
CA ASP A 94 -4.77 2.24 17.27
C ASP A 94 -4.26 3.69 17.30
N GLU A 95 -3.48 4.12 16.30
CA GLU A 95 -3.02 5.51 16.15
C GLU A 95 -4.08 6.41 15.50
N SER A 96 -5.17 5.83 15.00
CA SER A 96 -6.28 6.53 14.34
C SER A 96 -7.61 6.30 15.05
N GLU A 97 -8.49 7.32 15.04
CA GLU A 97 -9.86 7.18 15.52
C GLU A 97 -10.78 6.62 14.42
N TRP A 98 -11.34 5.43 14.65
CA TRP A 98 -12.25 4.79 13.71
C TRP A 98 -13.71 4.93 14.16
N GLY A 99 -14.54 5.52 13.30
CA GLY A 99 -15.96 5.74 13.58
C GLY A 99 -16.84 4.49 13.66
N ILE A 100 -16.29 3.29 13.44
CA ILE A 100 -17.06 2.03 13.37
C ILE A 100 -16.83 1.07 14.54
N LEU A 101 -15.95 1.40 15.50
CA LEU A 101 -15.57 0.45 16.55
C LEU A 101 -16.78 0.00 17.39
N GLU A 102 -17.74 0.89 17.63
CA GLU A 102 -18.98 0.58 18.36
C GLU A 102 -19.96 -0.30 17.55
N GLU A 103 -19.82 -0.31 16.22
CA GLU A 103 -20.69 -1.05 15.30
C GLU A 103 -20.18 -2.48 15.04
N ILE A 104 -18.89 -2.73 15.28
CA ILE A 104 -18.26 -4.05 15.13
C ILE A 104 -18.65 -4.93 16.32
N LYS A 105 -19.35 -6.03 16.06
CA LYS A 105 -19.79 -6.96 17.11
C LYS A 105 -18.64 -7.72 17.76
N THR A 106 -17.67 -8.14 16.96
CA THR A 106 -16.50 -8.92 17.39
C THR A 106 -15.29 -8.49 16.57
N LEU A 107 -14.24 -8.05 17.26
CA LEU A 107 -12.98 -7.67 16.66
C LEU A 107 -11.97 -8.79 16.93
N ASP A 108 -11.48 -9.43 15.87
CA ASP A 108 -10.61 -10.61 15.95
C ASP A 108 -9.12 -10.25 15.75
N ILE A 109 -8.76 -8.99 16.04
CA ILE A 109 -7.40 -8.44 15.91
C ILE A 109 -7.11 -7.46 17.05
N ASP A 110 -5.82 -7.30 17.40
CA ASP A 110 -5.32 -6.18 18.19
C ASP A 110 -4.94 -5.01 17.27
N LEU A 111 -5.60 -3.86 17.43
CA LEU A 111 -5.35 -2.66 16.62
C LEU A 111 -3.92 -2.13 16.79
N SER A 112 -3.30 -2.33 17.96
CA SER A 112 -1.90 -1.94 18.23
C SER A 112 -0.86 -2.87 17.59
N LYS A 113 -1.34 -3.98 17.01
CA LYS A 113 -0.56 -4.98 16.27
C LYS A 113 -0.94 -5.07 14.81
N THR A 114 -1.84 -4.20 14.36
CA THR A 114 -2.33 -4.15 12.99
C THR A 114 -2.01 -2.80 12.39
N TYR A 115 -1.34 -2.76 11.24
CA TYR A 115 -1.01 -1.51 10.53
C TYR A 115 -1.43 -1.60 9.07
N TYR A 116 -1.66 -0.45 8.41
CA TYR A 116 -2.02 -0.42 6.99
C TYR A 116 -0.83 -0.08 6.10
N LEU A 117 -0.74 -0.74 4.93
CA LEU A 117 0.28 -0.50 3.92
C LEU A 117 -0.23 0.24 2.68
N PHE A 118 -1.55 0.43 2.61
CA PHE A 118 -2.26 0.93 1.44
C PHE A 118 -3.61 1.47 1.90
N HIS A 119 -4.07 2.56 1.27
CA HIS A 119 -5.48 2.98 1.29
C HIS A 119 -5.99 3.24 -0.13
N ASN A 120 -7.27 2.97 -0.38
CA ASN A 120 -7.86 3.07 -1.71
C ASN A 120 -8.38 4.48 -2.07
N ALA A 121 -7.87 5.52 -1.39
CA ALA A 121 -8.41 6.89 -1.43
C ALA A 121 -9.91 7.03 -1.08
N GLY A 122 -10.51 5.98 -0.52
CA GLY A 122 -11.87 5.94 -0.02
C GLY A 122 -11.89 5.37 1.40
N ALA A 123 -12.78 4.42 1.64
CA ALA A 123 -13.00 3.85 2.98
C ALA A 123 -12.14 2.62 3.30
N GLY A 124 -11.29 2.14 2.39
CA GLY A 124 -10.65 0.83 2.48
C GLY A 124 -9.13 0.88 2.62
N TYR A 125 -8.60 0.08 3.54
CA TYR A 125 -7.19 -0.03 3.87
C TYR A 125 -6.76 -1.49 3.82
N LEU A 126 -5.61 -1.79 3.20
CA LEU A 126 -5.02 -3.14 3.27
C LEU A 126 -4.05 -3.17 4.44
N CYS A 127 -4.34 -4.06 5.39
CA CYS A 127 -3.63 -4.14 6.64
C CYS A 127 -2.87 -5.45 6.80
N VAL A 128 -1.83 -5.37 7.62
CA VAL A 128 -1.05 -6.49 8.11
C VAL A 128 -1.24 -6.56 9.61
N ASP A 129 -1.71 -7.69 10.08
CA ASP A 129 -1.81 -8.04 11.49
C ASP A 129 -0.61 -8.93 11.86
N ILE A 130 0.18 -8.47 12.84
CA ILE A 130 1.36 -9.16 13.36
C ILE A 130 1.20 -9.57 14.82
N GLU A 131 -0.04 -9.68 15.33
CA GLU A 131 -0.33 -10.02 16.73
C GLU A 131 0.42 -11.27 17.20
N LYS A 132 0.47 -12.31 16.37
CA LYS A 132 1.21 -13.54 16.68
C LYS A 132 2.72 -13.40 16.45
N SER A 133 3.11 -13.02 15.24
CA SER A 133 4.48 -12.72 14.83
C SER A 133 4.48 -12.16 13.40
N VAL A 134 5.60 -11.58 12.98
CA VAL A 134 5.80 -11.08 11.60
C VAL A 134 5.84 -12.22 10.58
N ASP A 135 6.38 -13.39 10.96
CA ASP A 135 6.46 -14.56 10.07
C ASP A 135 5.11 -15.26 9.88
N GLU A 136 4.17 -15.04 10.81
CA GLU A 136 2.81 -15.57 10.79
C GLU A 136 1.77 -14.46 10.58
N ALA A 137 2.17 -13.38 9.92
CA ALA A 137 1.32 -12.23 9.69
C ALA A 137 0.05 -12.62 8.92
N LYS A 138 -1.07 -12.04 9.35
CA LYS A 138 -2.35 -12.14 8.65
C LYS A 138 -2.64 -10.86 7.90
N TYR A 139 -3.50 -10.96 6.89
CA TYR A 139 -3.90 -9.82 6.07
C TYR A 139 -5.40 -9.65 6.13
N LEU A 140 -5.82 -8.39 6.26
CA LEU A 140 -7.22 -8.02 6.29
C LEU A 140 -7.44 -6.73 5.51
N ILE A 141 -8.71 -6.46 5.22
CA ILE A 141 -9.17 -5.15 4.80
C ILE A 141 -9.84 -4.49 5.98
N TRP A 142 -9.28 -3.37 6.42
CA TRP A 142 -9.97 -2.47 7.33
C TRP A 142 -10.86 -1.53 6.53
N TRP A 143 -12.12 -1.41 6.93
CA TRP A 143 -13.08 -0.48 6.34
C TRP A 143 -13.42 0.59 7.36
N THR A 144 -13.64 1.83 6.94
CA THR A 144 -14.07 2.91 7.85
C THR A 144 -15.58 2.99 8.03
N ASN A 145 -16.34 2.08 7.41
CA ASN A 145 -17.80 2.16 7.35
C ASN A 145 -18.52 0.80 7.45
N LYS A 146 -17.80 -0.27 7.78
CA LYS A 146 -18.36 -1.63 7.95
C LYS A 146 -17.33 -2.56 8.59
N GLU A 147 -17.78 -3.76 8.97
CA GLU A 147 -16.91 -4.79 9.54
C GLU A 147 -15.69 -5.11 8.64
N PRO A 148 -14.51 -5.36 9.26
CA PRO A 148 -13.31 -5.75 8.52
C PRO A 148 -13.48 -7.05 7.75
N LYS A 149 -12.70 -7.22 6.68
CA LYS A 149 -12.62 -8.48 5.94
C LYS A 149 -11.29 -9.17 6.24
N TYR A 150 -11.34 -10.27 7.00
CA TYR A 150 -10.17 -11.05 7.39
C TYR A 150 -9.73 -12.06 6.31
N ASP A 151 -8.55 -12.64 6.53
CA ASP A 151 -7.96 -13.76 5.77
C ASP A 151 -7.94 -13.53 4.26
N ILE A 152 -7.49 -12.34 3.84
CA ILE A 152 -7.38 -11.99 2.43
C ILE A 152 -6.03 -12.36 1.83
N ASP A 153 -6.00 -12.53 0.50
CA ASP A 153 -4.74 -12.52 -0.25
C ASP A 153 -4.29 -11.07 -0.48
N PHE A 154 -3.28 -10.62 0.27
CA PHE A 154 -2.80 -9.25 0.24
C PHE A 154 -2.42 -8.78 -1.18
N TRP A 155 -1.61 -9.58 -1.89
CA TRP A 155 -1.06 -9.21 -3.19
C TRP A 155 -2.14 -9.12 -4.25
N SER A 156 -3.11 -10.03 -4.24
CA SER A 156 -4.24 -10.03 -5.16
C SER A 156 -5.13 -8.81 -4.97
N PHE A 157 -5.38 -8.40 -3.72
CA PHE A 157 -6.15 -7.18 -3.44
C PHE A 157 -5.38 -5.92 -3.81
N LEU A 158 -4.08 -5.87 -3.48
CA LEU A 158 -3.22 -4.76 -3.84
C LEU A 158 -3.19 -4.57 -5.36
N ASP A 159 -2.94 -5.63 -6.12
CA ASP A 159 -2.88 -5.59 -7.59
C ASP A 159 -4.21 -5.13 -8.21
N ALA A 160 -5.33 -5.65 -7.70
CA ALA A 160 -6.65 -5.27 -8.18
C ALA A 160 -7.01 -3.82 -7.84
N TRP A 161 -6.62 -3.32 -6.67
CA TRP A 161 -6.96 -1.96 -6.25
C TRP A 161 -6.07 -0.90 -6.90
N ILE A 162 -4.81 -1.22 -7.18
CA ILE A 162 -3.95 -0.39 -8.04
C ILE A 162 -4.54 -0.31 -9.44
N GLU A 163 -4.96 -1.44 -10.02
CA GLU A 163 -5.61 -1.47 -11.34
C GLU A 163 -6.83 -0.56 -11.37
N ILE A 164 -7.75 -0.72 -10.41
CA ILE A 164 -8.93 0.14 -10.27
C ILE A 164 -8.53 1.61 -10.16
N GLY A 165 -7.53 1.94 -9.34
CA GLY A 165 -7.04 3.30 -9.16
C GLY A 165 -6.40 3.92 -10.41
N LEU A 166 -5.85 3.11 -11.31
CA LEU A 166 -5.28 3.56 -12.57
C LEU A 166 -6.31 3.65 -13.69
N THR A 167 -7.41 2.90 -13.63
CA THR A 167 -8.39 2.80 -14.74
C THR A 167 -9.71 3.53 -14.51
N ASN A 168 -9.97 4.01 -13.29
CA ASN A 168 -11.20 4.70 -12.93
C ASN A 168 -11.13 6.22 -13.12
#